data_AF-A0A3C0X2L2-F1
#
_entry.id   AF-A0A3C0X2L2-F1
#
_cell.length_a   1.000
_cell.length_b   1.000
_cell.length_c   1.000
_cell.angle_alpha   90.00
_cell.angle_beta   90.00
_cell.angle_gamma   90.00
#
_symmetry.space_group_name_H-M   'P 1'
#
loop_
_entity.id
_entity.type
_entity.pdbx_description
1 polymer ?
#
loop_
_entity_poly.entity_id
_entity_poly.type
_entity_poly.pdbx_seq_one_letter_code
_entity_poly.pdbx_strand_id
1 'polypeptide(L)'
;INEPYRSFLKLGKNERYLDLGAYNGDTVSDFVSRVSGYSLITAVEPDKKSFLRLKSNTEKLNDINYVNACISDRVGFEGFSMRGGRNSSLGNGG
;
A
#
# COMPACT_ATOMS: atom_id res chain seq x y z
N ILE A 1 -4.93 -1.99 20.82
CA ILE A 1 -5.05 -2.76 19.56
C ILE A 1 -6.50 -3.23 19.44
N ASN A 2 -7.24 -2.76 18.42
CA ASN A 2 -8.65 -3.09 18.19
C ASN A 2 -8.80 -4.39 17.36
N GLU A 3 -10.00 -4.97 17.29
CA GLU A 3 -10.32 -6.04 16.32
C GLU A 3 -10.12 -5.56 14.88
N PRO A 4 -9.71 -6.43 13.91
CA PRO A 4 -9.42 -7.87 13.99
C PRO A 4 -8.00 -8.24 14.47
N TYR A 5 -7.19 -7.23 14.83
CA TYR A 5 -5.76 -7.39 15.08
C TYR A 5 -5.44 -8.20 16.36
N ARG A 6 -6.39 -8.28 17.30
CA ARG A 6 -6.22 -8.95 18.58
C ARG A 6 -6.67 -10.41 18.56
N SER A 7 -7.82 -10.72 17.95
CA SER A 7 -8.38 -12.08 17.99
C SER A 7 -7.87 -12.99 16.86
N PHE A 8 -7.76 -12.46 15.64
CA PHE A 8 -7.51 -13.25 14.45
C PHE A 8 -6.06 -13.12 13.94
N LEU A 9 -5.57 -11.89 13.75
CA LEU A 9 -4.27 -11.68 13.10
C LEU A 9 -3.07 -11.93 14.02
N LYS A 10 -3.19 -11.65 15.32
CA LYS A 10 -2.14 -11.90 16.34
C LYS A 10 -0.75 -11.39 15.94
N LEU A 11 -0.66 -10.12 15.53
CA LEU A 11 0.57 -9.51 15.02
C LEU A 11 1.71 -9.55 16.05
N GLY A 12 2.89 -9.96 15.60
CA GLY A 12 4.14 -10.03 16.36
C GLY A 12 5.12 -8.90 16.05
N LYS A 13 6.42 -9.14 16.31
CA LYS A 13 7.52 -8.16 16.10
C LYS A 13 8.22 -8.27 14.75
N ASN A 14 7.96 -9.33 14.00
CA ASN A 14 8.66 -9.68 12.76
C ASN A 14 7.70 -9.81 11.58
N GLU A 15 6.63 -9.00 11.58
CA GLU A 15 5.63 -9.02 10.52
C GLU A 15 6.20 -8.59 9.18
N ARG A 16 5.74 -9.24 8.11
CA ARG A 16 5.96 -8.80 6.73
C ARG A 16 4.61 -8.36 6.17
N TYR A 17 4.46 -7.07 5.97
CA TYR A 17 3.18 -6.47 5.57
C TYR A 17 3.20 -6.13 4.08
N LEU A 18 2.18 -6.60 3.35
CA LEU A 18 1.99 -6.33 1.93
C LEU A 18 0.70 -5.52 1.76
N ASP A 19 0.85 -4.27 1.34
CA ASP A 19 -0.25 -3.33 1.14
C ASP A 19 -0.47 -3.08 -0.35
N LEU A 20 -1.59 -3.57 -0.87
CA LEU A 20 -1.92 -3.60 -2.30
C LEU A 20 -2.96 -2.53 -2.60
N GLY A 21 -2.50 -1.35 -3.02
CA GLY A 21 -3.32 -0.14 -3.10
C GLY A 21 -3.08 0.78 -1.88
N ALA A 22 -1.81 1.00 -1.55
CA ALA A 22 -1.39 1.75 -0.37
C ALA A 22 -1.70 3.25 -0.43
N TYR A 23 -2.21 3.76 -1.55
CA TYR A 23 -2.64 5.15 -1.76
C TYR A 23 -1.62 6.19 -1.27
N ASN A 24 -1.88 6.86 -0.14
CA ASN A 24 -1.00 7.87 0.45
C ASN A 24 -0.29 7.37 1.72
N GLY A 25 -0.40 6.07 2.05
CA GLY A 25 0.26 5.43 3.19
C GLY A 25 -0.50 5.51 4.52
N ASP A 26 -1.80 5.81 4.51
CA ASP A 26 -2.62 5.83 5.72
C ASP A 26 -2.77 4.44 6.37
N THR A 27 -3.01 3.41 5.57
CA THR A 27 -3.05 1.99 5.99
C THR A 27 -1.70 1.49 6.50
N VAL A 28 -0.60 1.86 5.82
CA VAL A 28 0.77 1.58 6.29
C VAL A 28 1.00 2.21 7.66
N SER A 29 0.60 3.47 7.85
CA SER A 29 0.77 4.19 9.11
C SER A 29 -0.09 3.56 10.22
N ASP A 30 -1.33 3.18 9.91
CA ASP A 30 -2.22 2.48 10.83
C ASP A 30 -1.62 1.14 11.28
N PHE A 31 -1.08 0.36 10.34
CA PHE A 31 -0.38 -0.89 10.65
C PHE A 31 0.79 -0.67 11.61
N VAL A 32 1.69 0.28 11.31
CA VAL A 32 2.85 0.58 12.16
C VAL A 32 2.44 1.03 13.56
N SER A 33 1.34 1.78 13.68
CA SER A 33 0.83 2.22 14.99
C SER A 33 0.31 1.06 15.88
N ARG A 34 0.04 -0.11 15.28
CA ARG A 34 -0.56 -1.28 15.95
C ARG A 34 0.45 -2.37 16.29
N VAL A 35 1.64 -2.34 15.70
CA VAL A 35 2.68 -3.35 15.93
C VAL A 35 3.83 -2.78 16.75
N SER A 36 4.46 -3.63 17.57
CA SER A 36 5.67 -3.25 18.29
C SER A 36 6.95 -3.33 17.43
N GLY A 37 6.84 -3.82 16.20
CA GLY A 37 7.92 -3.96 15.24
C GLY A 37 7.46 -4.69 13.97
N TYR A 38 8.20 -4.52 12.89
CA TYR A 38 8.01 -5.23 11.62
C TYR A 38 9.37 -5.51 10.98
N SER A 39 9.41 -6.45 10.04
CA SER A 39 10.63 -6.79 9.29
C SER A 39 10.68 -6.15 7.90
N LEU A 40 9.53 -6.02 7.23
CA LEU A 40 9.44 -5.39 5.92
C LEU A 40 8.00 -4.97 5.63
N ILE A 41 7.82 -3.77 5.12
CA ILE A 41 6.58 -3.34 4.46
C ILE A 41 6.82 -3.31 2.95
N THR A 42 5.90 -3.85 2.16
CA THR A 42 5.84 -3.64 0.71
C THR A 42 4.56 -2.91 0.38
N ALA A 43 4.68 -1.66 -0.06
CA ALA A 43 3.55 -0.79 -0.37
C ALA A 43 3.46 -0.56 -1.88
N VAL A 44 2.33 -0.96 -2.47
CA VAL A 44 2.09 -0.91 -3.91
C VAL A 44 1.02 0.13 -4.20
N GLU A 45 1.31 1.10 -5.06
CA GLU A 45 0.33 2.11 -5.49
C GLU A 45 0.53 2.43 -6.99
N PRO A 46 -0.49 2.24 -7.85
CA PRO A 46 -0.36 2.51 -9.28
C PRO A 46 -0.35 4.00 -9.64
N ASP A 47 -1.10 4.85 -8.94
CA ASP A 47 -1.15 6.27 -9.27
C ASP A 47 0.13 6.99 -8.82
N LYS A 48 0.83 7.63 -9.76
CA LYS A 48 2.08 8.35 -9.50
C LYS A 48 1.91 9.46 -8.45
N LYS A 49 0.78 10.19 -8.45
CA LYS A 49 0.58 11.30 -7.51
C LYS A 49 0.42 10.77 -6.08
N SER A 50 -0.40 9.73 -5.91
CA SER A 50 -0.62 9.05 -4.63
C SER A 50 0.65 8.33 -4.18
N PHE A 51 1.35 7.64 -5.08
CA PHE A 51 2.63 6.99 -4.82
C PHE A 51 3.71 7.95 -4.27
N LEU A 52 3.81 9.16 -4.83
CA LEU A 52 4.73 10.18 -4.29
C LEU A 52 4.32 10.65 -2.89
N ARG A 53 3.01 10.76 -2.63
CA ARG A 53 2.50 11.08 -1.29
C ARG A 53 2.75 9.96 -0.30
N LEU A 54 2.56 8.70 -0.70
CA LEU A 54 2.94 7.52 0.08
C LEU A 54 4.40 7.64 0.51
N LYS A 55 5.34 7.77 -0.44
CA LYS A 55 6.77 7.89 -0.12
C LYS A 55 7.08 9.03 0.85
N SER A 56 6.46 10.20 0.65
CA SER A 56 6.66 11.37 1.51
C SER A 56 6.09 11.15 2.92
N ASN A 57 4.86 10.66 3.02
CA ASN A 57 4.17 10.45 4.30
C ASN A 57 4.84 9.36 5.14
N THR A 58 5.48 8.37 4.51
CA THR A 58 6.14 7.26 5.18
C THR A 58 7.66 7.34 5.13
N GLU A 59 8.24 8.50 4.80
CA GLU A 59 9.70 8.66 4.63
C GLU A 59 10.53 8.35 5.89
N LYS A 60 9.90 8.50 7.07
CA LYS A 60 10.54 8.26 8.38
C LYS A 60 10.44 6.81 8.83
N LEU A 61 9.73 5.97 8.08
CA LEU A 61 9.65 4.53 8.34
C LEU A 61 10.85 3.83 7.70
N ASN A 62 11.40 2.86 8.42
CA ASN A 62 12.49 2.03 7.90
C ASN A 62 11.91 0.82 7.16
N ASP A 63 12.75 0.06 6.47
CA ASP A 63 12.41 -1.27 5.94
C ASP A 63 11.09 -1.29 5.15
N ILE A 64 10.95 -0.34 4.23
CA ILE A 64 9.81 -0.22 3.32
C ILE A 64 10.27 -0.29 1.86
N ASN A 65 9.63 -1.18 1.12
CA ASN A 65 9.77 -1.30 -0.33
C ASN A 65 8.55 -0.66 -1.01
N TYR A 66 8.81 0.28 -1.91
CA TYR A 66 7.76 0.98 -2.65
C TYR A 66 7.70 0.48 -4.09
N VAL A 67 6.50 0.09 -4.54
CA VAL A 67 6.28 -0.39 -5.91
C VAL A 67 5.22 0.47 -6.59
N ASN A 68 5.59 1.21 -7.63
CA ASN A 68 4.63 1.96 -8.44
C ASN A 68 4.05 1.06 -9.54
N ALA A 69 3.09 0.22 -9.19
CA ALA A 69 2.48 -0.76 -10.10
C ALA A 69 1.01 -1.00 -9.75
N CYS A 70 0.27 -1.51 -10.73
CA CYS A 70 -1.07 -2.07 -10.50
C CYS A 70 -0.97 -3.54 -10.10
N ILE A 71 -1.93 -4.03 -9.31
CA ILE A 71 -2.07 -5.44 -8.99
C ILE A 71 -3.21 -6.02 -9.83
N SER A 72 -2.91 -7.11 -10.54
CA SER A 72 -3.84 -7.83 -11.40
C SER A 72 -3.51 -9.33 -11.36
N ASP A 73 -4.46 -10.15 -11.78
CA ASP A 73 -4.29 -11.56 -12.12
C ASP A 73 -3.42 -11.79 -13.36
N ARG A 74 -2.99 -10.73 -14.06
CA ARG A 74 -2.16 -10.79 -15.27
C ARG A 74 -0.90 -9.95 -15.12
N VAL A 75 0.16 -10.40 -15.81
CA VAL A 75 1.40 -9.64 -15.96
C VAL A 75 1.34 -8.85 -17.26
N GLY A 76 1.60 -7.54 -17.20
CA GLY A 76 1.62 -6.68 -18.37
C GLY A 76 1.81 -5.21 -18.02
N PHE A 77 1.89 -4.39 -19.07
CA PHE A 77 1.82 -2.93 -18.96
C PHE A 77 0.48 -2.48 -19.55
N GLU A 78 -0.33 -1.81 -18.75
CA GLU A 78 -1.63 -1.29 -19.17
C GLU A 78 -1.64 0.24 -19.04
N GLY A 79 -2.32 0.92 -19.98
CA GLY A 79 -2.54 2.36 -19.90
C GLY A 79 -3.51 2.67 -18.75
N PHE A 80 -3.04 3.37 -17.73
CA PHE A 80 -3.87 3.70 -16.57
C PHE A 80 -4.60 5.04 -16.78
N SER A 81 -5.88 4.96 -17.12
CA SER A 81 -6.78 6.13 -17.25
C SER A 81 -7.45 6.43 -15.91
N MET A 82 -6.96 7.43 -15.18
CA MET A 82 -7.60 7.92 -13.96
C MET A 82 -8.79 8.85 -14.29
N ARG A 83 -9.98 8.28 -14.54
CA ARG A 83 -11.24 9.05 -14.61
C ARG A 83 -12.21 8.81 -13.44
N GLY A 84 -11.82 8.08 -12.39
CA GLY A 84 -12.69 7.87 -11.23
C GLY A 84 -11.97 8.17 -9.92
N GLY A 85 -12.38 9.22 -9.21
CA GLY A 85 -11.81 9.58 -7.91
C GLY A 85 -12.00 8.53 -6.79
N ARG A 86 -12.71 7.42 -7.06
CA ARG A 86 -12.93 6.30 -6.14
C ARG A 86 -12.83 4.92 -6.82
N ASN A 87 -12.44 4.86 -8.09
CA ASN A 87 -12.25 3.64 -8.87
C ASN A 87 -11.35 3.95 -10.06
N SER A 88 -10.34 3.13 -10.30
CA SER A 88 -9.61 3.13 -11.57
C SER A 88 -10.22 2.08 -12.48
N SER A 89 -10.70 2.51 -13.65
CA SER A 89 -11.19 1.61 -14.68
C SER A 89 -10.07 1.34 -15.69
N LEU A 90 -9.93 0.10 -16.13
CA LEU A 90 -9.15 -0.22 -17.33
C LEU A 90 -9.69 0.60 -18.50
N GLY A 91 -8.83 1.35 -19.17
CA GLY A 91 -9.24 2.15 -20.33
C GLY A 91 -8.04 2.78 -21.01
N ASN A 92 -8.05 2.75 -22.35
CA ASN A 92 -7.09 3.50 -23.14
C ASN A 92 -7.18 4.98 -22.76
N GLY A 93 -6.10 5.52 -22.19
CA GLY A 93 -5.95 6.95 -22.03
C GLY A 93 -6.19 7.65 -23.37
N GLY A 94 -7.04 8.66 -23.36
CA GLY A 94 -7.19 9.59 -24.48
C GLY A 94 -6.26 10.78 -24.30
#